data_AF-A0A8H4UZ33-F1
#
_entry.id   AF-A0A8H4UZ33-F1
#
_cell.length_a   1.000
_cell.length_b   1.000
_cell.length_c   1.000
_cell.angle_alpha   90.00
_cell.angle_beta   90.00
_cell.angle_gamma   90.00
#
_symmetry.space_group_name_H-M   'P 1'
#
loop_
_entity.id
_entity.type
_entity.pdbx_description
1 polymer ?
#
loop_
_entity_poly.entity_id
_entity_poly.type
_entity_poly.pdbx_seq_one_letter_code
_entity_poly.pdbx_strand_id
1 'polypeptide(L)'
;AANQEDRADNLIPGSKASWDHVEHIRKDIRDFKAKNELDKVIVLWTANTERYADIIAGVNDTADNLVEAIKSGHEEVSPSTVFAVACVLENAPFINGSPQNTFVPGAIQFAEKHGAFIGGDDFKSGQTKMKSALVDFLISAGIKLTSIASYNHLGNNDGKNLSSQKQFRSKEISKSNVVDDMVAANSVLYKEGEHPDHTVVIK
;
A
#
# COMPACT_ATOMS: atom_id res chain seq x y z
N ALA A 1 -13.59 2.46 -3.78
CA ALA A 1 -14.86 1.76 -4.10
C ALA A 1 -15.83 2.73 -4.76
N ALA A 2 -16.77 2.27 -5.61
CA ALA A 2 -17.72 3.16 -6.30
C ALA A 2 -18.58 4.00 -5.32
N ASN A 3 -18.85 3.47 -4.12
CA ASN A 3 -19.58 4.17 -3.05
C ASN A 3 -18.87 5.39 -2.43
N GLN A 4 -17.73 5.81 -3.01
CA GLN A 4 -17.01 7.03 -2.66
C GLN A 4 -17.27 8.17 -3.66
N GLU A 5 -18.01 7.94 -4.75
CA GLU A 5 -18.27 8.92 -5.82
C GLU A 5 -18.87 10.23 -5.28
N ASP A 6 -19.93 10.14 -4.47
CA ASP A 6 -20.60 11.31 -3.87
C ASP A 6 -19.71 12.13 -2.93
N ARG A 7 -18.55 11.59 -2.51
CA ARG A 7 -17.58 12.26 -1.63
C ARG A 7 -16.55 13.07 -2.42
N ALA A 8 -16.38 12.83 -3.72
CA ALA A 8 -15.30 13.36 -4.52
C ALA A 8 -15.63 14.75 -5.10
N ASP A 9 -15.65 15.79 -4.25
CA ASP A 9 -15.98 17.17 -4.63
C ASP A 9 -14.77 18.14 -4.71
N ASN A 10 -13.58 17.67 -4.33
CA ASN A 10 -12.33 18.43 -4.37
C ASN A 10 -11.26 17.69 -5.17
N LEU A 11 -11.33 17.82 -6.50
CA LEU A 11 -10.50 17.07 -7.45
C LEU A 11 -9.60 18.00 -8.26
N ILE A 12 -8.39 17.51 -8.57
CA ILE A 12 -7.56 18.10 -9.62
C ILE A 12 -8.20 17.74 -10.97
N PRO A 13 -8.40 18.70 -11.90
CA PRO A 13 -9.00 18.41 -13.20
C PRO A 13 -8.30 17.28 -13.97
N GLY A 14 -9.09 16.49 -14.71
CA GLY A 14 -8.62 15.34 -15.48
C GLY A 14 -9.41 14.07 -15.17
N SER A 15 -9.38 13.10 -16.07
CA SER A 15 -10.14 11.83 -15.94
C SER A 15 -9.26 10.60 -15.70
N LYS A 16 -7.94 10.73 -15.84
CA LYS A 16 -6.95 9.68 -15.63
C LYS A 16 -5.72 10.26 -14.95
N ALA A 17 -5.01 9.42 -14.20
CA ALA A 17 -3.68 9.76 -13.70
C ALA A 17 -2.81 10.25 -14.87
N SER A 18 -2.06 11.33 -14.67
CA SER A 18 -1.32 11.98 -15.74
C SER A 18 -0.06 12.66 -15.20
N TRP A 19 0.83 13.06 -16.10
CA TRP A 19 2.00 13.87 -15.72
C TRP A 19 1.60 15.25 -15.17
N ASP A 20 0.48 15.82 -15.64
CA ASP A 20 -0.05 17.08 -15.10
C ASP A 20 -0.43 16.94 -13.62
N HIS A 21 -0.95 15.78 -13.21
CA HIS A 21 -1.21 15.49 -11.81
C HIS A 21 0.07 15.36 -10.98
N VAL A 22 1.12 14.74 -11.54
CA VAL A 22 2.45 14.71 -10.92
C VAL A 22 2.93 16.13 -10.68
N GLU A 23 2.95 16.98 -11.71
CA GLU A 23 3.44 18.36 -11.60
C GLU A 23 2.60 19.22 -10.64
N HIS A 24 1.28 18.99 -10.58
CA HIS A 24 0.40 19.64 -9.60
C HIS A 24 0.82 19.29 -8.17
N ILE A 25 0.97 18.00 -7.85
CA ILE A 25 1.36 17.54 -6.51
C ILE A 25 2.77 18.00 -6.17
N ARG A 26 3.70 17.99 -7.13
CA ARG A 26 5.05 18.54 -6.95
C ARG A 26 5.01 20.03 -6.60
N LYS A 27 4.15 20.79 -7.26
CA LYS A 27 3.92 22.21 -6.95
C LYS A 27 3.35 22.37 -5.54
N ASP A 28 2.36 21.58 -5.16
CA ASP A 28 1.77 21.64 -3.82
C ASP A 28 2.80 21.37 -2.71
N ILE A 29 3.68 20.38 -2.91
CA ILE A 29 4.78 20.09 -1.98
C ILE A 29 5.73 21.30 -1.84
N ARG A 30 6.15 21.88 -2.96
CA ARG A 30 7.04 23.07 -2.96
C ARG A 30 6.39 24.28 -2.32
N ASP A 31 5.13 24.55 -2.65
CA ASP A 31 4.37 25.67 -2.12
C ASP A 31 4.13 25.50 -0.61
N PHE A 32 3.76 24.30 -0.17
CA PHE A 32 3.61 24.00 1.26
C PHE A 32 4.93 24.19 2.01
N LYS A 33 6.03 23.70 1.44
CA LYS A 33 7.38 23.86 2.02
C LYS A 33 7.75 25.34 2.17
N ALA A 34 7.60 26.12 1.11
CA ALA A 34 7.97 27.53 1.08
C ALA A 34 7.07 28.40 1.97
N LYS A 35 5.75 28.21 1.89
CA LYS A 35 4.75 28.98 2.66
C LYS A 35 4.96 28.86 4.18
N ASN A 36 5.47 27.72 4.63
CA ASN A 36 5.66 27.42 6.04
C ASN A 36 7.14 27.44 6.46
N GLU A 37 8.04 27.88 5.58
CA GLU A 37 9.49 27.97 5.85
C GLU A 37 10.10 26.64 6.36
N LEU A 38 9.70 25.52 5.74
CA LEU A 38 10.11 24.18 6.17
C LEU A 38 11.39 23.73 5.44
N ASP A 39 12.31 23.12 6.17
CA ASP A 39 13.48 22.46 5.57
C ASP A 39 13.16 21.08 4.98
N LYS A 40 12.23 20.36 5.63
CA LYS A 40 11.88 18.97 5.34
C LYS A 40 10.37 18.78 5.26
N VAL A 41 9.93 17.94 4.34
CA VAL A 41 8.55 17.50 4.17
C VAL A 41 8.53 15.99 4.05
N ILE A 42 7.58 15.35 4.70
CA ILE A 42 7.28 13.92 4.57
C ILE A 42 5.83 13.81 4.11
N VAL A 43 5.56 12.95 3.13
CA VAL A 43 4.21 12.70 2.64
C VAL A 43 3.79 11.31 3.08
N LEU A 44 2.57 11.21 3.61
CA LEU A 44 2.01 9.96 4.11
C LEU A 44 0.63 9.73 3.49
N TRP A 45 0.46 8.60 2.82
CA TRP A 45 -0.81 8.15 2.29
C TRP A 45 -1.65 7.55 3.42
N THR A 46 -2.69 8.27 3.83
CA THR A 46 -3.73 7.80 4.75
C THR A 46 -5.14 7.91 4.13
N ALA A 47 -5.20 7.91 2.80
CA ALA A 47 -6.47 7.94 2.06
C ALA A 47 -7.12 6.55 2.00
N ASN A 48 -8.26 6.46 1.31
CA ASN A 48 -8.95 5.20 1.09
C ASN A 48 -8.03 4.11 0.50
N THR A 49 -8.21 2.87 0.93
CA THR A 49 -7.55 1.70 0.33
C THR A 49 -7.91 1.62 -1.15
N GLU A 50 -6.89 1.57 -2.01
CA GLU A 50 -7.04 1.34 -3.45
C GLU A 50 -7.07 -0.17 -3.77
N ARG A 51 -7.45 -0.52 -5.00
CA ARG A 51 -7.24 -1.88 -5.52
C ARG A 51 -5.75 -2.11 -5.77
N TYR A 52 -5.33 -3.35 -5.88
CA TYR A 52 -4.01 -3.64 -6.45
C TYR A 52 -3.95 -3.24 -7.92
N ALA A 53 -2.81 -2.71 -8.33
CA ALA A 53 -2.42 -2.58 -9.73
C ALA A 53 -1.81 -3.90 -10.22
N ASP A 54 -2.10 -4.27 -11.46
CA ASP A 54 -1.45 -5.39 -12.12
C ASP A 54 -0.01 -5.03 -12.46
N ILE A 55 0.92 -5.97 -12.25
CA ILE A 55 2.32 -5.80 -12.64
C ILE A 55 2.49 -6.28 -14.08
N ILE A 56 2.73 -5.34 -14.99
CA ILE A 56 2.73 -5.57 -16.44
C ILE A 56 4.07 -5.15 -17.03
N ALA A 57 4.71 -6.08 -17.74
CA ALA A 57 5.96 -5.82 -18.46
C ALA A 57 5.77 -4.70 -19.51
N GLY A 58 6.69 -3.74 -19.56
CA GLY A 58 6.57 -2.56 -20.42
C GLY A 58 5.67 -1.45 -19.90
N VAL A 59 5.06 -1.60 -18.70
CA VAL A 59 4.15 -0.59 -18.11
C VAL A 59 4.67 -0.08 -16.78
N ASN A 60 4.81 -0.95 -15.78
CA ASN A 60 5.17 -0.55 -14.41
C ASN A 60 6.26 -1.45 -13.80
N ASP A 61 6.97 -2.17 -14.66
CA ASP A 61 8.08 -3.07 -14.35
C ASP A 61 9.43 -2.35 -14.22
N THR A 62 9.60 -1.20 -14.88
CA THR A 62 10.82 -0.37 -14.78
C THR A 62 10.47 1.09 -14.52
N ALA A 63 11.45 1.85 -14.02
CA ALA A 63 11.31 3.27 -13.72
C ALA A 63 10.93 4.09 -14.96
N ASP A 64 11.52 3.76 -16.10
CA ASP A 64 11.30 4.51 -17.34
C ASP A 64 9.91 4.16 -17.92
N ASN A 65 9.53 2.88 -17.90
CA ASN A 65 8.19 2.45 -18.30
C ASN A 65 7.11 3.07 -17.41
N LEU A 66 7.34 3.14 -16.09
CA LEU A 66 6.38 3.75 -15.16
C LEU A 66 6.14 5.23 -15.48
N VAL A 67 7.20 5.98 -15.78
CA VAL A 67 7.07 7.39 -16.18
C VAL A 67 6.26 7.53 -17.47
N GLU A 68 6.50 6.69 -18.47
CA GLU A 68 5.73 6.71 -19.72
C GLU A 68 4.27 6.24 -19.52
N ALA A 69 4.03 5.28 -18.63
CA ALA A 69 2.67 4.85 -18.25
C ALA A 69 1.90 5.99 -17.57
N ILE A 70 2.55 6.81 -16.74
CA ILE A 70 1.93 8.00 -16.14
C ILE A 70 1.63 9.05 -17.21
N LYS A 71 2.57 9.35 -18.10
CA LYS A 71 2.38 10.34 -19.16
C LYS A 71 1.25 9.95 -20.13
N SER A 72 1.12 8.66 -20.43
CA SER A 72 0.06 8.14 -21.31
C SER A 72 -1.28 7.94 -20.62
N GLY A 73 -1.36 8.10 -19.29
CA GLY A 73 -2.56 7.87 -18.50
C GLY A 73 -3.04 6.43 -18.53
N HIS A 74 -2.10 5.49 -18.37
CA HIS A 74 -2.39 4.06 -18.33
C HIS A 74 -3.27 3.70 -17.13
N GLU A 75 -4.20 2.74 -17.31
CA GLU A 75 -5.25 2.42 -16.31
C GLU A 75 -4.73 1.74 -15.03
N GLU A 76 -3.53 1.15 -15.10
CA GLU A 76 -2.82 0.58 -13.96
C GLU A 76 -1.98 1.60 -13.17
N VAL A 77 -2.01 2.88 -13.56
CA VAL A 77 -1.41 3.96 -12.76
C VAL A 77 -2.46 4.47 -11.77
N SER A 78 -2.25 4.18 -10.50
CA SER A 78 -3.13 4.65 -9.43
C SER A 78 -2.78 6.08 -8.96
N PRO A 79 -3.72 6.80 -8.33
CA PRO A 79 -3.41 8.05 -7.63
C PRO A 79 -2.25 7.91 -6.63
N SER A 80 -2.18 6.84 -5.84
CA SER A 80 -1.04 6.64 -4.93
C SER A 80 0.31 6.52 -5.65
N THR A 81 0.33 5.97 -6.86
CA THR A 81 1.53 5.91 -7.71
C THR A 81 1.97 7.31 -8.16
N VAL A 82 1.02 8.16 -8.55
CA VAL A 82 1.28 9.57 -8.93
C VAL A 82 1.87 10.33 -7.74
N PHE A 83 1.30 10.17 -6.53
CA PHE A 83 1.84 10.79 -5.32
C PHE A 83 3.26 10.29 -5.01
N ALA A 84 3.51 8.99 -5.08
CA ALA A 84 4.83 8.42 -4.82
C ALA A 84 5.89 9.01 -5.76
N VAL A 85 5.60 9.08 -7.07
CA VAL A 85 6.50 9.65 -8.08
C VAL A 85 6.74 11.15 -7.85
N ALA A 86 5.69 11.91 -7.56
CA ALA A 86 5.81 13.34 -7.24
C ALA A 86 6.69 13.57 -6.00
N CYS A 87 6.54 12.76 -4.96
CA CYS A 87 7.33 12.86 -3.73
C CYS A 87 8.81 12.53 -3.97
N VAL A 88 9.09 11.47 -4.74
CA VAL A 88 10.46 11.12 -5.14
C VAL A 88 11.13 12.27 -5.89
N LEU A 89 10.43 12.91 -6.83
CA LEU A 89 10.94 14.04 -7.61
C LEU A 89 11.19 15.31 -6.76
N GLU A 90 10.46 15.49 -5.67
CA GLU A 90 10.64 16.60 -4.72
C GLU A 90 11.55 16.25 -3.53
N ASN A 91 12.18 15.07 -3.55
CA ASN A 91 12.99 14.55 -2.45
C ASN A 91 12.26 14.60 -1.09
N ALA A 92 10.95 14.32 -1.11
CA ALA A 92 10.11 14.17 0.07
C ALA A 92 9.89 12.66 0.31
N PRO A 93 10.24 12.12 1.49
CA PRO A 93 9.95 10.73 1.80
C PRO A 93 8.46 10.43 1.68
N PHE A 94 8.11 9.32 1.04
CA PHE A 94 6.73 8.89 0.85
C PHE A 94 6.42 7.61 1.63
N ILE A 95 5.39 7.65 2.46
CA ILE A 95 4.97 6.54 3.30
C ILE A 95 3.58 6.06 2.88
N ASN A 96 3.45 4.80 2.46
CA ASN A 96 2.17 4.18 2.15
C ASN A 96 1.55 3.53 3.40
N GLY A 97 0.53 4.17 3.97
CA GLY A 97 -0.21 3.67 5.13
C GLY A 97 -1.34 2.70 4.81
N SER A 98 -1.60 2.45 3.53
CA SER A 98 -2.70 1.61 3.04
C SER A 98 -2.15 0.35 2.34
N PRO A 99 -2.97 -0.70 2.12
CA PRO A 99 -2.44 -2.02 1.74
C PRO A 99 -2.23 -2.21 0.23
N GLN A 100 -2.61 -1.26 -0.63
CA GLN A 100 -2.39 -1.39 -2.07
C GLN A 100 -0.89 -1.41 -2.41
N ASN A 101 -0.54 -2.07 -3.51
CA ASN A 101 0.83 -2.20 -4.01
C ASN A 101 1.33 -0.94 -4.76
N THR A 102 1.33 0.22 -4.10
CA THR A 102 1.83 1.48 -4.67
C THR A 102 3.29 1.34 -5.16
N PHE A 103 4.09 0.55 -4.44
CA PHE A 103 5.50 0.30 -4.76
C PHE A 103 5.67 -0.85 -5.75
N VAL A 104 5.11 -0.68 -6.95
CA VAL A 104 5.39 -1.53 -8.12
C VAL A 104 6.90 -1.52 -8.46
N PRO A 105 7.43 -2.53 -9.18
CA PRO A 105 8.88 -2.60 -9.46
C PRO A 105 9.46 -1.32 -10.06
N GLY A 106 8.73 -0.69 -10.99
CA GLY A 106 9.13 0.58 -11.57
C GLY A 106 9.18 1.73 -10.57
N ALA A 107 8.31 1.76 -9.56
CA ALA A 107 8.29 2.81 -8.54
C ALA A 107 9.47 2.65 -7.57
N ILE A 108 9.82 1.41 -7.20
CA ILE A 108 11.00 1.10 -6.39
C ILE A 108 12.26 1.52 -7.15
N GLN A 109 12.42 1.08 -8.39
CA GLN A 109 13.57 1.45 -9.22
C GLN A 109 13.64 2.97 -9.44
N PHE A 110 12.51 3.64 -9.58
CA PHE A 110 12.46 5.10 -9.71
C PHE A 110 12.95 5.81 -8.43
N ALA A 111 12.54 5.34 -7.26
CA ALA A 111 13.02 5.86 -5.97
C ALA A 111 14.53 5.63 -5.79
N GLU A 112 15.03 4.44 -6.15
CA GLU A 112 16.46 4.10 -6.10
C GLU A 112 17.30 5.02 -7.00
N LYS A 113 16.87 5.26 -8.24
CA LYS A 113 17.54 6.17 -9.20
C LYS A 113 17.68 7.60 -8.64
N HIS A 114 16.76 8.03 -7.79
CA HIS A 114 16.75 9.38 -7.20
C HIS A 114 17.29 9.44 -5.77
N GLY A 115 17.68 8.29 -5.18
CA GLY A 115 18.10 8.21 -3.78
C GLY A 115 17.02 8.63 -2.78
N ALA A 116 15.74 8.45 -3.13
CA ALA A 116 14.60 8.88 -2.33
C ALA A 116 14.11 7.78 -1.40
N PHE A 117 13.53 8.17 -0.25
CA PHE A 117 12.94 7.23 0.69
C PHE A 117 11.47 6.94 0.38
N ILE A 118 11.14 5.65 0.29
CA ILE A 118 9.78 5.14 0.26
C ILE A 118 9.62 4.09 1.36
N GLY A 119 8.42 3.95 1.94
CA GLY A 119 8.17 2.96 2.99
C GLY A 119 6.70 2.62 3.16
N GLY A 120 6.42 1.41 3.63
CA GLY A 120 5.08 0.81 3.69
C GLY A 120 5.19 -0.72 3.74
N ASP A 121 4.12 -1.48 3.50
CA ASP A 121 2.74 -1.09 3.22
C ASP A 121 1.80 -1.44 4.39
N ASP A 122 0.70 -0.71 4.52
CA ASP A 122 -0.37 -0.89 5.51
C ASP A 122 0.01 -0.65 6.98
N PHE A 123 -0.79 0.15 7.69
CA PHE A 123 -0.59 0.36 9.12
C PHE A 123 -0.87 -0.91 9.96
N LYS A 124 0.18 -1.37 10.67
CA LYS A 124 0.08 -2.44 11.67
C LYS A 124 -0.36 -1.90 13.03
N SER A 125 -1.65 -1.63 13.19
CA SER A 125 -2.21 -0.95 14.38
C SER A 125 -2.65 -1.90 15.51
N GLY A 126 -3.67 -2.72 15.27
CA GLY A 126 -4.38 -3.50 16.29
C GLY A 126 -4.25 -5.01 16.14
N GLN A 127 -5.23 -5.66 15.49
CA GLN A 127 -5.31 -7.12 15.37
C GLN A 127 -4.04 -7.74 14.77
N THR A 128 -3.53 -7.19 13.66
CA THR A 128 -2.30 -7.71 13.01
C THR A 128 -1.07 -7.54 13.90
N LYS A 129 -1.00 -6.48 14.71
CA LYS A 129 0.08 -6.25 15.67
C LYS A 129 0.09 -7.33 16.75
N MET A 130 -1.07 -7.56 17.37
CA MET A 130 -1.23 -8.62 18.36
C MET A 130 -0.98 -10.01 17.77
N LYS A 131 -1.50 -10.28 16.57
CA LYS A 131 -1.30 -11.56 15.88
C LYS A 131 0.19 -11.88 15.71
N SER A 132 0.98 -10.94 15.20
CA SER A 132 2.41 -11.19 14.98
C SER A 132 3.17 -11.53 16.26
N ALA A 133 2.88 -10.83 17.37
CA ALA A 133 3.53 -11.11 18.64
C ALA A 133 3.09 -12.46 19.23
N LEU A 134 1.80 -12.80 19.08
CA LEU A 134 1.26 -14.04 19.62
C LEU A 134 1.74 -15.27 18.82
N VAL A 135 1.78 -15.17 17.49
CA VAL A 135 2.22 -16.27 16.62
C VAL A 135 3.70 -16.58 16.85
N ASP A 136 4.53 -15.53 16.90
CA ASP A 136 5.95 -15.65 17.24
C ASP A 136 6.16 -16.33 18.60
N PHE A 137 5.46 -15.85 19.64
CA PHE A 137 5.52 -16.45 20.97
C PHE A 137 5.15 -17.93 20.99
N LEU A 138 4.05 -18.32 20.34
CA LEU A 138 3.56 -19.70 20.35
C LEU A 138 4.51 -20.65 19.61
N ILE A 139 4.98 -20.26 18.42
CA ILE A 139 5.93 -21.07 17.64
C ILE A 139 7.27 -21.17 18.36
N SER A 140 7.76 -20.08 18.94
CA SER A 140 8.99 -20.06 19.74
C SER A 140 8.90 -20.94 21.00
N ALA A 141 7.70 -21.10 21.56
CA ALA A 141 7.42 -22.01 22.67
C ALA A 141 7.26 -23.49 22.23
N GLY A 142 7.43 -23.81 20.95
CA GLY A 142 7.27 -25.16 20.42
C GLY A 142 5.81 -25.57 20.21
N ILE A 143 4.87 -24.62 20.19
CA ILE A 143 3.44 -24.88 19.99
C ILE A 143 3.10 -24.71 18.51
N LYS A 144 2.66 -25.81 17.87
CA LYS A 144 2.22 -25.79 16.47
C LYS A 144 0.83 -25.17 16.36
N LEU A 145 0.73 -24.06 15.63
CA LEU A 145 -0.55 -23.50 15.20
C LEU A 145 -1.08 -24.30 14.01
N THR A 146 -2.33 -24.72 14.07
CA THR A 146 -3.02 -25.44 12.98
C THR A 146 -4.10 -24.60 12.31
N SER A 147 -4.66 -23.60 13.01
CA SER A 147 -5.68 -22.70 12.46
C SER A 147 -5.67 -21.32 13.09
N ILE A 148 -5.89 -20.28 12.27
CA ILE A 148 -5.95 -18.86 12.64
C ILE A 148 -7.16 -18.22 11.95
N ALA A 149 -8.22 -17.96 12.72
CA ALA A 149 -9.42 -17.29 12.21
C ALA A 149 -9.49 -15.83 12.72
N SER A 150 -9.50 -14.86 11.81
CA SER A 150 -9.44 -13.42 12.11
C SER A 150 -10.64 -12.66 11.55
N TYR A 151 -11.62 -12.34 12.40
CA TYR A 151 -12.81 -11.58 12.02
C TYR A 151 -12.71 -10.12 12.49
N ASN A 152 -13.19 -9.19 11.66
CA ASN A 152 -13.27 -7.76 11.97
C ASN A 152 -14.59 -7.19 11.44
N HIS A 153 -15.17 -6.23 12.15
CA HIS A 153 -16.28 -5.42 11.64
C HIS A 153 -16.07 -3.95 12.01
N LEU A 154 -16.34 -3.02 11.09
CA LEU A 154 -16.17 -1.59 11.33
C LEU A 154 -17.17 -0.75 10.53
N GLY A 155 -17.80 0.24 11.19
CA GLY A 155 -18.86 1.08 10.60
C GLY A 155 -18.41 2.45 10.08
N ASN A 156 -17.09 2.69 10.00
CA ASN A 156 -16.53 3.95 9.51
C ASN A 156 -16.32 3.94 7.98
N ASN A 157 -15.75 5.02 7.41
CA ASN A 157 -15.54 5.08 5.96
C ASN A 157 -14.50 4.09 5.43
N ASP A 158 -13.56 3.64 6.29
CA ASP A 158 -12.64 2.57 5.92
C ASP A 158 -13.41 1.26 5.66
N GLY A 159 -14.27 0.86 6.61
CA GLY A 159 -15.20 -0.28 6.41
C GLY A 159 -16.12 -0.10 5.20
N LYS A 160 -16.72 1.09 5.03
CA LYS A 160 -17.54 1.40 3.85
C LYS A 160 -16.76 1.21 2.54
N ASN A 161 -15.51 1.65 2.45
CA ASN A 161 -14.68 1.46 1.26
C ASN A 161 -14.25 -0.01 1.07
N LEU A 162 -13.92 -0.71 2.16
CA LEU A 162 -13.53 -2.13 2.16
C LEU A 162 -14.70 -3.08 1.90
N SER A 163 -15.95 -2.61 1.90
CA SER A 163 -17.11 -3.43 1.50
C SER A 163 -17.06 -3.88 0.03
N SER A 164 -16.26 -3.22 -0.81
CA SER A 164 -16.02 -3.64 -2.20
C SER A 164 -14.89 -4.66 -2.28
N GLN A 165 -15.13 -5.75 -3.02
CA GLN A 165 -14.23 -6.90 -3.11
C GLN A 165 -12.81 -6.53 -3.57
N LYS A 166 -12.66 -5.62 -4.54
CA LYS A 166 -11.35 -5.21 -5.06
C LYS A 166 -10.51 -4.48 -4.01
N GLN A 167 -11.14 -3.65 -3.17
CA GLN A 167 -10.47 -2.98 -2.05
C GLN A 167 -10.22 -3.93 -0.87
N PHE A 168 -11.16 -4.83 -0.58
CA PHE A 168 -10.97 -5.88 0.42
C PHE A 168 -9.77 -6.77 0.12
N ARG A 169 -9.58 -7.18 -1.13
CA ARG A 169 -8.49 -8.05 -1.55
C ARG A 169 -7.12 -7.50 -1.17
N SER A 170 -6.92 -6.18 -1.31
CA SER A 170 -5.68 -5.50 -0.89
C SER A 170 -5.40 -5.74 0.59
N LYS A 171 -6.41 -5.55 1.45
CA LYS A 171 -6.32 -5.70 2.91
C LYS A 171 -6.23 -7.16 3.37
N GLU A 172 -6.82 -8.07 2.60
CA GLU A 172 -6.75 -9.51 2.86
C GLU A 172 -5.31 -10.01 2.71
N ILE A 173 -4.62 -9.62 1.62
CA ILE A 173 -3.23 -10.01 1.36
C ILE A 173 -2.30 -9.55 2.49
N SER A 174 -2.36 -8.25 2.87
CA SER A 174 -1.47 -7.70 3.92
C SER A 174 -1.68 -8.35 5.30
N LYS A 175 -2.91 -8.79 5.61
CA LYS A 175 -3.27 -9.41 6.90
C LYS A 175 -3.00 -10.92 6.97
N SER A 176 -2.85 -11.57 5.84
CA SER A 176 -2.58 -13.02 5.75
C SER A 176 -1.09 -13.31 5.83
N ASN A 177 -0.24 -12.54 5.14
CA ASN A 177 1.19 -12.84 5.01
C ASN A 177 2.02 -12.69 6.31
N VAL A 178 1.44 -12.19 7.41
CA VAL A 178 2.16 -11.86 8.65
C VAL A 178 2.61 -13.10 9.46
N VAL A 179 2.25 -14.30 9.03
CA VAL A 179 2.59 -15.56 9.73
C VAL A 179 3.53 -16.47 8.94
N ASP A 180 3.81 -16.12 7.68
CA ASP A 180 4.49 -17.02 6.74
C ASP A 180 5.96 -17.25 7.11
N ASP A 181 6.64 -16.21 7.57
CA ASP A 181 8.04 -16.26 8.00
C ASP A 181 8.23 -17.09 9.27
N MET A 182 7.32 -16.94 10.25
CA MET A 182 7.36 -17.70 11.50
C MET A 182 7.10 -19.19 11.28
N VAL A 183 6.19 -19.52 10.36
CA VAL A 183 5.94 -20.91 9.94
C VAL A 183 7.17 -21.49 9.25
N ALA A 184 7.76 -20.75 8.30
CA ALA A 184 8.95 -21.19 7.57
C ALA A 184 10.20 -21.35 8.46
N ALA A 185 10.30 -20.58 9.56
CA ALA A 185 11.44 -20.63 10.48
C ALA A 185 11.52 -21.91 11.33
N ASN A 186 10.44 -22.67 11.47
CA ASN A 186 10.39 -23.83 12.37
C ASN A 186 10.06 -25.14 11.63
N SER A 187 11.09 -25.74 11.03
CA SER A 187 10.99 -27.01 10.28
C SER A 187 10.71 -28.25 11.15
N VAL A 188 10.71 -28.12 12.48
CA VAL A 188 10.33 -29.19 13.40
C VAL A 188 8.80 -29.25 13.53
N LEU A 189 8.16 -28.08 13.59
CA LEU A 189 6.70 -27.98 13.70
C LEU A 189 6.02 -28.07 12.33
N TYR A 190 6.61 -27.49 11.29
CA TYR A 190 6.02 -27.38 9.96
C TYR A 190 6.89 -28.08 8.91
N LYS A 191 6.25 -28.85 8.03
CA LYS A 191 6.90 -29.37 6.82
C LYS A 191 7.09 -28.24 5.80
N GLU A 192 7.96 -28.48 4.82
CA GLU A 192 8.10 -27.57 3.68
C GLU A 192 6.75 -27.36 2.99
N GLY A 193 6.34 -26.09 2.87
CA GLY A 193 5.05 -25.68 2.29
C GLY A 193 3.82 -25.97 3.18
N GLU A 194 3.98 -26.41 4.42
CA GLU A 194 2.87 -26.57 5.37
C GLU A 194 2.52 -25.22 6.01
N HIS A 195 1.24 -24.84 5.96
CA HIS A 195 0.72 -23.63 6.61
C HIS A 195 -0.52 -23.97 7.45
N PRO A 196 -0.77 -23.24 8.56
CA PRO A 196 -2.05 -23.33 9.27
C PRO A 196 -3.19 -22.83 8.38
N ASP A 197 -4.40 -23.35 8.59
CA ASP A 197 -5.60 -22.78 7.99
C ASP A 197 -5.75 -21.33 8.45
N HIS A 198 -5.71 -20.35 7.53
CA HIS A 198 -5.77 -18.93 7.90
C HIS A 198 -6.88 -18.21 7.14
N THR A 199 -7.86 -17.72 7.89
CA THR A 199 -8.97 -16.92 7.34
C THR A 199 -8.95 -15.49 7.89
N VAL A 200 -9.15 -14.50 7.01
CA VAL A 200 -9.33 -13.09 7.36
C VAL A 200 -10.67 -12.59 6.82
N VAL A 201 -11.51 -12.02 7.69
CA VAL A 201 -12.80 -11.43 7.31
C VAL A 201 -12.87 -10.00 7.82
N ILE A 202 -13.40 -9.12 6.97
CA ILE A 202 -13.75 -7.73 7.31
C ILE A 202 -15.19 -7.49 6.84
N LYS A 203 -16.02 -6.94 7.72
CA LYS A 203 -17.42 -6.59 7.46
C LYS A 203 -17.71 -5.11 7.76
#